data_AF-A0A318KKZ6-F1
#
_entry.id   AF-A0A318KKZ6-F1
#
_cell.length_a   1.000
_cell.length_b   1.000
_cell.length_c   1.000
_cell.angle_alpha   90.00
_cell.angle_beta   90.00
_cell.angle_gamma   90.00
#
_symmetry.space_group_name_H-M   'P 1'
#
loop_
_entity.id
_entity.type
_entity.pdbx_description
1 polymer ?
#
loop_
_entity_poly.entity_id
_entity_poly.type
_entity_poly.pdbx_seq_one_letter_code
_entity_poly.pdbx_strand_id
1 'polypeptide(L)'
;MSLFDPIRKSGQPITFSKAIIHPVLISCLGLITGVLIKLLDLYTTDIGNIFSQTSVWIFICTLISVSSNSAVRASVNVFSFCMGMLVTYYITAEMTANVYSHSIAYGWTVFAFLCMPMGFCIWYAKGKHWLSRIISIGIILIMLVTSTVLFDKIRVSDILFAVLTSMILFKK
;
A
#
# COMPACT_ATOMS: atom_id res chain seq x y z
N MET A 1 -11.28 -17.10 -21.44
CA MET A 1 -11.32 -17.46 -20.00
C MET A 1 -9.94 -17.16 -19.45
N SER A 2 -9.79 -16.14 -18.59
CA SER A 2 -8.47 -15.73 -18.10
C SER A 2 -7.94 -16.77 -17.13
N LEU A 3 -6.61 -16.97 -17.07
CA LEU A 3 -5.94 -17.91 -16.16
C LEU A 3 -6.36 -17.71 -14.69
N PHE A 4 -6.79 -16.49 -14.34
CA PHE A 4 -7.06 -16.07 -12.96
C PHE A 4 -8.54 -16.03 -12.57
N ASP A 5 -9.46 -16.30 -13.50
CA ASP A 5 -10.91 -16.33 -13.26
C ASP A 5 -11.35 -17.32 -12.15
N PRO A 6 -10.67 -18.47 -11.93
CA PRO A 6 -10.99 -19.37 -10.81
C PRO A 6 -10.65 -18.79 -9.43
N ILE A 7 -9.81 -17.77 -9.36
CA ILE A 7 -9.28 -17.23 -8.09
C ILE A 7 -10.24 -16.18 -7.51
N ARG A 8 -10.55 -15.15 -8.30
CA ARG A 8 -11.50 -14.08 -7.98
C ARG A 8 -11.98 -13.45 -9.28
N LYS A 9 -13.31 -13.34 -9.47
CA LYS A 9 -13.89 -12.67 -10.64
C LYS A 9 -13.99 -11.17 -10.37
N SER A 10 -13.70 -10.35 -11.40
CA SER A 10 -13.96 -8.92 -11.34
C SER A 10 -15.45 -8.66 -11.18
N GLY A 11 -15.81 -7.63 -10.41
CA GLY A 11 -17.21 -7.21 -10.33
C GLY A 11 -17.71 -6.69 -11.68
N GLN A 12 -19.02 -6.41 -11.75
CA GLN A 12 -19.65 -5.84 -12.94
C GLN A 12 -18.90 -4.57 -13.41
N PRO A 13 -18.86 -4.29 -14.73
CA PRO A 13 -18.29 -3.05 -15.23
C PRO A 13 -19.00 -1.87 -14.59
N ILE A 14 -18.23 -1.00 -13.94
CA ILE A 14 -18.75 0.20 -13.29
C ILE A 14 -18.98 1.29 -14.34
N THR A 15 -19.97 2.14 -14.09
CA THR A 15 -20.22 3.34 -14.90
C THR A 15 -18.96 4.21 -15.02
N PHE A 16 -18.74 4.80 -16.19
CA PHE A 16 -17.57 5.63 -16.49
C PHE A 16 -17.29 6.71 -15.43
N SER A 17 -18.32 7.39 -14.93
CA SER A 17 -18.18 8.39 -13.86
C SER A 17 -17.62 7.79 -12.56
N LYS A 18 -18.09 6.61 -12.14
CA LYS A 18 -17.55 5.92 -10.96
C LYS A 18 -16.13 5.40 -11.22
N ALA A 19 -15.84 5.01 -12.46
CA ALA A 19 -14.51 4.56 -12.85
C ALA A 19 -13.45 5.65 -12.67
N ILE A 20 -13.82 6.92 -12.87
CA ILE A 20 -12.94 8.08 -12.68
C ILE A 20 -12.94 8.58 -11.24
N ILE A 21 -14.11 8.68 -10.58
CA ILE A 21 -14.23 9.24 -9.23
C ILE A 21 -13.41 8.44 -8.22
N HIS A 22 -13.42 7.12 -8.29
CA HIS A 22 -12.72 6.29 -7.31
C HIS A 22 -11.19 6.47 -7.32
N PRO A 23 -10.48 6.38 -8.47
CA PRO A 23 -9.07 6.72 -8.55
C PRO A 23 -8.77 8.15 -8.11
N VAL A 24 -9.58 9.13 -8.52
CA VAL A 24 -9.38 10.53 -8.13
C VAL A 24 -9.46 10.70 -6.61
N LEU A 25 -10.46 10.11 -5.96
CA LEU A 25 -10.58 10.13 -4.50
C LEU A 25 -9.38 9.48 -3.82
N ILE A 26 -8.91 8.34 -4.35
CA ILE A 26 -7.75 7.62 -3.80
C ILE A 26 -6.46 8.43 -3.99
N SER A 27 -6.30 9.12 -5.12
CA SER A 27 -5.21 10.07 -5.33
C SER A 27 -5.28 11.22 -4.34
N CYS A 28 -6.44 11.84 -4.14
CA CYS A 28 -6.63 12.91 -3.15
C CYS A 28 -6.30 12.43 -1.73
N LEU A 29 -6.72 11.21 -1.36
CA LEU A 29 -6.35 10.60 -0.09
C LEU A 29 -4.84 10.41 0.03
N GLY A 30 -4.17 10.00 -1.05
CA GLY A 30 -2.70 9.91 -1.09
C GLY A 30 -2.05 11.27 -0.83
N LEU A 31 -2.47 12.31 -1.56
CA LEU A 31 -1.96 13.68 -1.41
C LEU A 31 -2.12 14.19 0.04
N ILE A 32 -3.32 14.06 0.63
CA ILE A 32 -3.59 14.45 2.01
C ILE A 32 -2.72 13.66 2.98
N THR A 33 -2.61 12.35 2.77
CA THR A 33 -1.82 11.45 3.62
C THR A 33 -0.35 11.84 3.62
N GLY A 34 0.23 12.24 2.48
CA GLY A 34 1.63 12.66 2.41
C GLY A 34 1.92 13.93 3.23
N VAL A 35 1.03 14.92 3.18
CA VAL A 35 1.13 16.12 4.03
C VAL A 35 1.02 15.73 5.51
N LEU A 36 -0.01 14.96 5.87
CA LEU A 36 -0.26 14.56 7.25
C LEU A 36 0.92 13.77 7.83
N ILE A 37 1.48 12.83 7.07
CA ILE A 37 2.61 12.03 7.55
C ILE A 37 3.85 12.88 7.71
N LYS A 38 4.12 13.86 6.83
CA LYS A 38 5.26 14.76 7.06
C LYS A 38 5.06 15.63 8.30
N LEU A 39 3.83 16.08 8.58
CA LEU A 39 3.54 16.80 9.82
C LEU A 39 3.70 15.91 11.06
N LEU A 40 3.21 14.66 11.01
CA LEU A 40 3.43 13.69 12.10
C LEU A 40 4.91 13.41 12.32
N ASP A 41 5.69 13.32 11.25
CA ASP A 41 7.14 13.12 11.31
C ASP A 41 7.86 14.31 12.01
N LEU A 42 7.36 15.53 11.83
CA LEU A 42 7.91 16.73 12.50
C LEU A 42 7.51 16.83 13.97
N TYR A 43 6.26 16.52 14.30
CA TYR A 43 5.69 16.81 15.62
C TYR A 43 5.58 15.59 16.55
N THR A 44 5.69 14.37 16.03
CA THR A 44 5.49 13.13 16.78
C THR A 44 6.49 12.04 16.38
N THR A 45 7.58 11.92 17.13
CA THR A 45 8.68 10.98 16.80
C THR A 45 8.21 9.52 16.73
N ASP A 46 7.39 9.07 17.69
CA ASP A 46 6.95 7.67 17.74
C ASP A 46 6.02 7.32 16.55
N ILE A 47 5.11 8.22 16.20
CA ILE A 47 4.16 7.99 15.09
C ILE A 47 4.87 8.14 13.75
N GLY A 48 5.76 9.14 13.59
CA GLY A 48 6.62 9.30 12.42
C GLY A 48 7.42 8.02 12.14
N ASN A 49 8.05 7.46 13.17
CA ASN A 49 8.80 6.19 13.08
C ASN A 49 7.96 5.00 12.61
N ILE A 50 6.65 4.97 12.89
CA ILE A 50 5.74 3.94 12.38
C ILE A 50 5.49 4.14 10.89
N PHE A 51 5.26 5.38 10.45
CA PHE A 51 5.04 5.71 9.05
C PHE A 51 6.30 5.62 8.17
N SER A 52 7.49 5.57 8.78
CA SER A 52 8.73 5.23 8.08
C SER A 52 8.89 3.72 7.81
N GLN A 53 8.03 2.85 8.35
CA GLN A 53 8.15 1.40 8.16
C GLN A 53 7.40 0.92 6.92
N THR A 54 7.93 -0.07 6.20
CA THR A 54 7.26 -0.63 5.01
C THR A 54 5.94 -1.34 5.33
N SER A 55 5.81 -1.89 6.54
CA SER A 55 4.65 -2.68 6.97
C SER A 55 3.33 -1.91 6.98
N VAL A 56 3.33 -0.65 7.44
CA VAL A 56 2.12 0.20 7.39
C VAL A 56 1.69 0.47 5.95
N TRP A 57 2.63 0.65 5.03
CA TRP A 57 2.33 0.92 3.62
C TRP A 57 1.78 -0.31 2.93
N ILE A 58 2.34 -1.50 3.17
CA ILE A 58 1.81 -2.77 2.65
C ILE A 58 0.38 -2.99 3.16
N PHE A 59 0.11 -2.66 4.43
CA PHE A 59 -1.23 -2.73 5.01
C PHE A 59 -2.22 -1.77 4.31
N ILE A 60 -1.85 -0.50 4.12
CA ILE A 60 -2.69 0.48 3.42
C ILE A 60 -2.93 0.05 1.97
N CYS A 61 -1.88 -0.37 1.26
CA CYS A 61 -2.00 -0.91 -0.10
C CYS A 61 -2.96 -2.11 -0.13
N THR A 62 -2.92 -2.96 0.90
CA THR A 62 -3.83 -4.10 1.03
C THR A 62 -5.29 -3.66 1.14
N LEU A 63 -5.60 -2.67 1.98
CA LEU A 63 -6.94 -2.11 2.11
C LEU A 63 -7.48 -1.57 0.78
N ILE A 64 -6.65 -0.81 0.05
CA ILE A 64 -6.99 -0.26 -1.25
C ILE A 64 -7.23 -1.38 -2.26
N SER A 65 -6.36 -2.39 -2.29
CA SER A 65 -6.45 -3.51 -3.22
C SER A 65 -7.68 -4.36 -3.00
N VAL A 66 -7.98 -4.77 -1.76
CA VAL A 66 -9.12 -5.66 -1.50
C VAL A 66 -10.46 -4.98 -1.81
N SER A 67 -10.53 -3.67 -1.60
CA SER A 67 -11.70 -2.81 -1.86
C SER A 67 -11.91 -2.47 -3.33
N SER A 68 -10.93 -2.78 -4.19
CA SER A 68 -10.99 -2.46 -5.61
C SER A 68 -11.82 -3.49 -6.41
N ASN A 69 -12.49 -3.03 -7.46
CA ASN A 69 -13.42 -3.87 -8.25
C ASN A 69 -12.71 -4.90 -9.16
N SER A 70 -11.47 -4.63 -9.55
CA SER A 70 -10.64 -5.51 -10.39
C SER A 70 -9.16 -5.38 -10.03
N ALA A 71 -8.36 -6.37 -10.40
CA ALA A 71 -6.92 -6.39 -10.13
C ALA A 71 -6.18 -5.21 -10.77
N VAL A 72 -6.51 -4.87 -12.01
CA VAL A 72 -5.92 -3.71 -12.70
C VAL A 72 -6.27 -2.41 -11.98
N ARG A 73 -7.52 -2.25 -11.51
CA ARG A 73 -7.93 -1.08 -10.72
C ARG A 73 -7.22 -1.04 -9.37
N ALA A 74 -7.00 -2.19 -8.74
CA ALA A 74 -6.22 -2.26 -7.51
C ALA A 74 -4.80 -1.70 -7.71
N SER A 75 -4.11 -2.13 -8.77
CA SER A 75 -2.79 -1.62 -9.13
C SER A 75 -2.77 -0.11 -9.36
N VAL A 76 -3.69 0.39 -10.19
CA VAL A 76 -3.77 1.83 -10.49
C VAL A 76 -4.06 2.63 -9.23
N ASN A 77 -5.02 2.20 -8.41
CA ASN A 77 -5.38 2.87 -7.18
C ASN A 77 -4.22 2.90 -6.18
N VAL A 78 -3.54 1.77 -5.98
CA VAL A 78 -2.38 1.67 -5.08
C VAL A 78 -1.25 2.57 -5.57
N PHE A 79 -0.93 2.53 -6.87
CA PHE A 79 0.12 3.36 -7.45
C PHE A 79 -0.18 4.85 -7.32
N SER A 80 -1.39 5.26 -7.70
CA SER A 80 -1.84 6.65 -7.59
C SER A 80 -1.81 7.17 -6.14
N PHE A 81 -2.22 6.33 -5.17
CA PHE A 81 -2.12 6.65 -3.75
C PHE A 81 -0.66 6.84 -3.32
N CYS A 82 0.21 5.87 -3.62
CA CYS A 82 1.62 5.90 -3.19
C CYS A 82 2.37 7.09 -3.80
N MET A 83 2.19 7.34 -5.10
CA MET A 83 2.83 8.46 -5.79
C MET A 83 2.30 9.80 -5.28
N GLY A 84 0.98 9.95 -5.12
CA GLY A 84 0.40 11.17 -4.57
C GLY A 84 0.96 11.47 -3.18
N MET A 85 1.01 10.45 -2.33
CA MET A 85 1.58 10.55 -0.99
C MET A 85 3.07 10.95 -1.02
N LEU A 86 3.91 10.29 -1.83
CA LEU A 86 5.33 10.63 -1.91
C LEU A 86 5.56 12.06 -2.40
N VAL A 87 4.84 12.47 -3.44
CA VAL A 87 4.98 13.82 -4.01
C VAL A 87 4.67 14.87 -2.95
N THR A 88 3.54 14.77 -2.25
CA THR A 88 3.20 15.78 -1.24
C THR A 88 4.05 15.67 0.01
N TYR A 89 4.52 14.48 0.37
CA TYR A 89 5.46 14.29 1.47
C TYR A 89 6.76 15.07 1.23
N TYR A 90 7.38 14.91 0.06
CA TYR A 90 8.63 15.60 -0.27
C TYR A 90 8.43 17.10 -0.53
N ILE A 91 7.32 17.52 -1.16
CA ILE A 91 6.99 18.95 -1.26
C ILE A 91 6.86 19.57 0.14
N THR A 92 6.15 18.91 1.05
CA THR A 92 6.00 19.39 2.44
C THR A 92 7.34 19.40 3.17
N ALA A 93 8.22 18.42 2.90
CA ALA A 93 9.56 18.37 3.47
C ALA A 93 10.44 19.56 3.04
N GLU A 94 10.40 19.91 1.75
CA GLU A 94 11.05 21.13 1.22
C GLU A 94 10.47 22.39 1.85
N MET A 95 9.14 22.51 1.92
CA MET A 95 8.46 23.67 2.52
C MET A 95 8.76 23.85 4.02
N THR A 96 9.08 22.77 4.73
CA THR A 96 9.38 22.77 6.16
C THR A 96 10.88 22.75 6.48
N ALA A 97 11.74 22.87 5.46
CA ALA A 97 13.20 22.79 5.56
C ALA A 97 13.70 21.52 6.28
N ASN A 98 12.93 20.42 6.22
CA ASN A 98 13.24 19.13 6.82
C ASN A 98 13.39 18.08 5.71
N VAL A 99 14.37 18.33 4.86
CA VAL A 99 14.63 17.56 3.64
C VAL A 99 15.42 16.31 3.98
N TYR A 100 14.89 15.16 3.58
CA TYR A 100 15.58 13.88 3.69
C TYR A 100 16.65 13.71 2.61
N SER A 101 17.63 12.84 2.86
CA SER A 101 18.64 12.51 1.83
C SER A 101 17.97 12.00 0.54
N HIS A 102 18.53 12.40 -0.61
CA HIS A 102 18.03 11.94 -1.91
C HIS A 102 18.03 10.41 -2.04
N SER A 103 18.99 9.72 -1.42
CA SER A 103 19.06 8.24 -1.41
C SER A 103 17.81 7.60 -0.78
N ILE A 104 17.30 8.17 0.31
CA ILE A 104 16.06 7.70 0.95
C ILE A 104 14.86 7.97 0.04
N ALA A 105 14.82 9.14 -0.61
CA ALA A 105 13.76 9.48 -1.56
C ALA A 105 13.68 8.54 -2.77
N TYR A 106 14.83 8.16 -3.32
CA TYR A 106 14.90 7.17 -4.39
C TYR A 106 14.43 5.79 -3.92
N GLY A 107 14.83 5.35 -2.72
CA GLY A 107 14.38 4.09 -2.14
C GLY A 107 12.85 4.00 -2.03
N TRP A 108 12.23 5.06 -1.51
CA TRP A 108 10.77 5.14 -1.40
C TRP A 108 10.06 5.21 -2.76
N THR A 109 10.67 5.89 -3.74
CA THR A 109 10.14 5.93 -5.10
C THR A 109 10.13 4.55 -5.73
N VAL A 110 11.23 3.79 -5.62
CA VAL A 110 11.30 2.39 -6.07
C VAL A 110 10.23 1.54 -5.36
N PHE A 111 10.08 1.71 -4.05
CA PHE A 111 9.04 1.01 -3.29
C PHE A 111 7.63 1.33 -3.82
N ALA A 112 7.31 2.59 -4.13
CA ALA A 112 6.01 2.95 -4.72
C ALA A 112 5.76 2.30 -6.08
N PHE A 113 6.80 2.14 -6.92
CA PHE A 113 6.68 1.39 -8.17
C PHE A 113 6.42 -0.10 -7.93
N LEU A 114 7.05 -0.70 -6.90
CA LEU A 114 6.81 -2.09 -6.51
C LEU A 114 5.41 -2.30 -5.90
N CYS A 115 4.82 -1.27 -5.30
CA CYS A 115 3.45 -1.33 -4.79
C CYS A 115 2.41 -1.55 -5.92
N MET A 116 2.70 -1.13 -7.17
CA MET A 116 1.77 -1.33 -8.29
C MET A 116 1.51 -2.81 -8.63
N PRO A 117 2.53 -3.65 -8.93
CA PRO A 117 2.32 -5.09 -9.13
C PRO A 117 1.89 -5.79 -7.84
N MET A 118 2.35 -5.34 -6.67
CA MET A 118 1.88 -5.89 -5.40
C MET A 118 0.38 -5.69 -5.22
N GLY A 119 -0.15 -4.51 -5.58
CA GLY A 119 -1.57 -4.21 -5.53
C GLY A 119 -2.42 -5.15 -6.39
N PHE A 120 -1.88 -5.56 -7.56
CA PHE A 120 -2.48 -6.56 -8.44
C PHE A 120 -2.60 -7.92 -7.72
N CYS A 121 -1.48 -8.40 -7.16
CA CYS A 121 -1.40 -9.68 -6.48
C CYS A 121 -2.32 -9.71 -5.24
N ILE A 122 -2.33 -8.64 -4.44
CA ILE A 122 -3.18 -8.54 -3.24
C ILE A 122 -4.67 -8.65 -3.61
N TRP A 123 -5.09 -8.13 -4.77
CA TRP A 123 -6.47 -8.28 -5.20
C TRP A 123 -6.89 -9.76 -5.34
N TYR A 124 -5.99 -10.61 -5.85
CA TYR A 124 -6.19 -12.06 -5.96
C TYR A 124 -6.04 -12.82 -4.64
N ALA A 125 -5.30 -12.27 -3.68
CA ALA A 125 -5.14 -12.83 -2.33
C ALA A 125 -6.47 -12.94 -1.57
N LYS A 126 -7.46 -12.09 -1.91
CA LYS A 126 -8.82 -12.11 -1.35
C LYS A 126 -9.74 -13.18 -1.93
N GLY A 127 -9.27 -13.96 -2.91
CA GLY A 127 -10.06 -15.00 -3.57
C GLY A 127 -10.36 -16.22 -2.67
N LYS A 128 -11.26 -17.10 -3.15
CA LYS A 128 -11.64 -18.30 -2.38
C LYS A 128 -10.70 -19.49 -2.59
N HIS A 129 -9.93 -19.47 -3.67
CA HIS A 129 -9.09 -20.57 -4.14
C HIS A 129 -7.83 -20.80 -3.28
N TRP A 130 -7.20 -21.98 -3.38
CA TRP A 130 -5.97 -22.28 -2.62
C TRP A 130 -4.80 -21.37 -3.01
N LEU A 131 -4.71 -20.98 -4.28
CA LEU A 131 -3.74 -20.00 -4.78
C LEU A 131 -3.85 -18.65 -4.03
N SER A 132 -5.06 -18.20 -3.69
CA SER A 132 -5.24 -16.98 -2.90
C SER A 132 -4.57 -17.07 -1.54
N ARG A 133 -4.60 -18.24 -0.89
CA ARG A 133 -3.92 -18.44 0.39
C ARG A 133 -2.40 -18.34 0.24
N ILE A 134 -1.84 -18.90 -0.83
CA ILE A 134 -0.40 -18.79 -1.11
C ILE A 134 0.01 -17.35 -1.31
N ILE A 135 -0.77 -16.58 -2.09
CA ILE A 135 -0.50 -15.16 -2.30
C ILE A 135 -0.59 -14.40 -0.97
N SER A 136 -1.62 -14.67 -0.15
CA SER A 136 -1.76 -14.06 1.18
C SER A 136 -0.56 -14.34 2.09
N ILE A 137 -0.11 -15.59 2.16
CA ILE A 137 1.08 -15.97 2.94
C ILE A 137 2.32 -15.25 2.40
N GLY A 138 2.48 -15.20 1.08
CA GLY A 138 3.57 -14.48 0.41
C GLY A 138 3.61 -13.00 0.77
N ILE A 139 2.46 -12.31 0.81
CA ILE A 139 2.37 -10.89 1.19
C ILE A 139 2.84 -10.68 2.64
N ILE A 140 2.39 -11.53 3.57
CA ILE A 140 2.80 -11.44 4.98
C ILE A 140 4.29 -11.73 5.14
N LEU A 141 4.82 -12.73 4.42
CA LEU A 141 6.25 -13.02 4.42
C LEU A 141 7.08 -11.86 3.87
N ILE A 142 6.70 -11.28 2.74
CA ILE A 142 7.37 -10.10 2.16
C ILE A 142 7.38 -8.95 3.17
N MET A 143 6.26 -8.73 3.86
CA MET A 143 6.18 -7.68 4.87
C MET A 143 7.16 -7.90 6.02
N LEU A 144 7.25 -9.12 6.57
CA LEU A 144 8.19 -9.42 7.64
C LEU A 144 9.65 -9.40 7.19
N VAL A 145 9.94 -9.94 6.00
CA VAL A 145 11.29 -9.95 5.41
C VAL A 145 11.77 -8.52 5.15
N THR A 146 10.93 -7.68 4.55
CA THR A 146 11.30 -6.27 4.31
C THR A 146 11.55 -5.53 5.63
N SER A 147 10.76 -5.79 6.69
CA SER A 147 11.05 -5.24 8.02
C SER A 147 12.41 -5.69 8.57
N THR A 148 12.79 -6.96 8.40
CA THR A 148 14.10 -7.45 8.87
C THR A 148 15.28 -6.93 8.04
N VAL A 149 15.14 -6.87 6.72
CA VAL A 149 16.24 -6.52 5.81
C VAL A 149 16.50 -5.01 5.79
N LEU A 150 15.45 -4.20 5.85
CA LEU A 150 15.59 -2.74 5.77
C LEU A 150 15.80 -2.08 7.14
N PHE A 151 15.45 -2.76 8.22
CA PHE A 151 15.45 -2.15 9.55
C PHE A 151 16.07 -3.00 10.66
N ASP A 152 16.76 -4.09 10.32
CA ASP A 152 17.53 -4.99 11.20
C ASP A 152 16.77 -5.67 12.35
N LYS A 153 15.48 -5.35 12.54
CA LYS A 153 14.63 -5.95 13.58
C LYS A 153 13.15 -5.89 13.22
N ILE A 154 12.40 -6.88 13.69
CA ILE A 154 10.94 -6.87 13.65
C ILE A 154 10.43 -6.07 14.84
N ARG A 155 9.71 -4.97 14.58
CA ARG A 155 9.11 -4.14 15.63
C ARG A 155 7.70 -4.62 15.96
N VAL A 156 7.18 -4.18 17.11
CA VAL A 156 5.80 -4.47 17.53
C VAL A 156 4.79 -3.97 16.48
N SER A 157 5.05 -2.80 15.87
CA SER A 157 4.23 -2.25 14.78
C SER A 157 4.22 -3.15 13.54
N ASP A 158 5.35 -3.77 13.16
CA ASP A 158 5.41 -4.70 12.03
C ASP A 158 4.52 -5.93 12.26
N ILE A 159 4.56 -6.50 13.47
CA ILE A 159 3.72 -7.62 13.87
C ILE A 159 2.25 -7.21 13.89
N LEU A 160 1.95 -6.02 14.42
CA LEU A 160 0.58 -5.48 14.44
C LEU A 160 0.01 -5.38 13.02
N PHE A 161 0.74 -4.75 12.08
CA PHE A 161 0.30 -4.65 10.69
C PHE A 161 0.25 -6.02 9.99
N ALA A 162 1.11 -6.98 10.34
CA ALA A 162 1.04 -8.37 9.88
C ALA A 162 -0.25 -9.07 10.31
N VAL A 163 -0.64 -8.93 11.58
CA VAL A 163 -1.89 -9.50 12.09
C VAL A 163 -3.08 -8.84 11.40
N LEU A 164 -3.12 -7.51 11.32
CA LEU A 164 -4.22 -6.79 10.67
C LEU A 164 -4.36 -7.15 9.18
N THR A 165 -3.24 -7.21 8.46
CA THR A 165 -3.21 -7.61 7.04
C THR A 165 -3.71 -9.04 6.89
N SER A 166 -3.26 -9.96 7.76
CA SER A 166 -3.73 -11.34 7.76
C SER A 166 -5.24 -11.44 8.00
N MET A 167 -5.77 -10.70 8.97
CA MET A 167 -7.21 -10.66 9.23
C MET A 167 -7.99 -10.21 8.00
N ILE A 168 -7.51 -9.17 7.30
CA ILE A 168 -8.15 -8.68 6.08
C ILE A 168 -8.10 -9.74 4.96
N LEU A 169 -6.98 -10.41 4.77
CA LEU A 169 -6.80 -11.35 3.66
C LEU A 169 -7.53 -12.67 3.88
N PHE A 170 -7.57 -13.18 5.11
CA PHE A 170 -8.17 -14.49 5.42
C PHE A 170 -9.65 -14.44 5.81
N LYS A 171 -10.16 -13.30 6.30
CA LYS A 171 -11.61 -13.14 6.58
C LYS A 171 -12.36 -13.08 5.25
N LYS A 172 -13.22 -14.06 4.95
CA LYS A 172 -13.96 -14.12 3.68
C LYS A 172 -15.39 -13.62 3.83
#